data_AF-A0A358EK29-F1
#
_entry.id   AF-A0A358EK29-F1
#
_cell.length_a   1.000
_cell.length_b   1.000
_cell.length_c   1.000
_cell.angle_alpha   90.00
_cell.angle_beta   90.00
_cell.angle_gamma   90.00
#
_symmetry.space_group_name_H-M   'P 1'
#
loop_
_entity.id
_entity.type
_entity.pdbx_description
1 polymer ?
#
loop_
_entity_poly.entity_id
_entity_poly.type
_entity_poly.pdbx_seq_one_letter_code
_entity_poly.pdbx_strand_id
1 'polypeptide(L)'
;KAAKPYPGWPFTFNQLDNYGREAVGYLPSLKINQPNQVVQVVEEKSGEVVYTLRIVGKDFRPKVFSKGTYTINVGEGSERKVIKNVQALPLATKKTIKVDL
;
A
#
# COMPACT_ATOMS: atom_id res chain seq x y z
N LYS A 1 16.28 36.32 2.27
CA LYS A 1 15.82 36.01 3.65
C LYS A 1 15.77 34.49 3.80
N ALA A 2 16.45 33.91 4.79
CA ALA A 2 16.32 32.49 5.12
C ALA A 2 15.54 32.37 6.44
N ALA A 3 14.28 31.98 6.35
CA ALA A 3 13.50 31.65 7.55
C ALA A 3 14.06 30.37 8.18
N LYS A 4 14.17 30.32 9.51
CA LYS A 4 14.55 29.10 10.24
C LYS A 4 13.31 28.23 10.46
N PRO A 5 13.40 26.91 10.25
CA PRO A 5 12.35 25.98 10.66
C PRO A 5 12.11 26.03 12.17
N TYR A 6 10.91 25.63 12.60
CA TYR A 6 10.60 25.46 14.02
C TYR A 6 11.49 24.38 14.65
N PRO A 7 11.76 24.45 15.97
CA PRO A 7 12.45 23.39 16.68
C PRO A 7 11.83 22.01 16.38
N GLY A 8 12.67 21.04 16.04
CA GLY A 8 12.24 19.69 15.64
C GLY A 8 12.09 19.47 14.13
N TRP A 9 12.25 20.51 13.30
CA TRP A 9 12.25 20.39 11.84
C TRP A 9 13.67 20.51 11.24
N PRO A 10 14.01 19.71 10.21
CA PRO A 10 13.17 18.70 9.55
C PRO A 10 13.02 17.41 10.39
N PHE A 11 11.83 16.81 10.33
CA PHE A 11 11.52 15.53 10.97
C PHE A 11 11.31 14.44 9.91
N THR A 12 11.81 13.23 10.17
CA THR A 12 11.71 12.08 9.26
C THR A 12 10.80 11.02 9.85
N PHE A 13 9.84 10.54 9.06
CA PHE A 13 8.91 9.48 9.43
C PHE A 13 8.64 8.56 8.24
N ASN A 14 8.11 7.37 8.50
CA ASN A 14 7.75 6.44 7.45
C ASN A 14 6.41 6.86 6.83
N GLN A 15 6.27 6.74 5.51
CA GLN A 15 5.00 7.03 4.82
C GLN A 15 3.80 6.23 5.40
N LEU A 16 4.06 5.02 5.92
CA LEU A 16 3.04 4.18 6.56
C LEU A 16 2.56 4.73 7.91
N ASP A 17 3.32 5.62 8.55
CA ASP A 17 2.95 6.25 9.81
C ASP A 17 1.74 7.19 9.65
N ASN A 18 1.54 7.76 8.45
CA ASN A 18 0.33 8.51 8.09
C ASN A 18 -0.95 7.65 8.15
N TYR A 19 -0.80 6.33 8.09
CA TYR A 19 -1.89 5.38 8.14
C TYR A 19 -1.90 4.62 9.46
N GLY A 20 -1.73 5.33 10.58
CA GLY A 20 -1.64 4.80 11.95
C GLY A 20 -2.89 4.12 12.52
N ARG A 21 -3.97 3.96 11.73
CA ARG A 21 -5.12 3.15 12.11
C ARG A 21 -4.68 1.69 12.34
N GLU A 22 -5.28 1.04 13.33
CA GLU A 22 -5.07 -0.39 13.57
C GLU A 22 -5.53 -1.20 12.36
N ALA A 23 -4.67 -2.12 11.90
CA ALA A 23 -5.01 -2.99 10.79
C ALA A 23 -6.03 -4.05 11.24
N VAL A 24 -7.18 -4.10 10.57
CA VAL A 24 -8.18 -5.16 10.78
C VAL A 24 -7.82 -6.42 9.98
N GLY A 25 -7.00 -6.26 8.94
CA GLY A 25 -6.48 -7.37 8.13
C GLY A 25 -5.36 -6.93 7.20
N TYR A 26 -4.87 -7.89 6.42
CA TYR A 26 -3.82 -7.68 5.42
C TYR A 26 -4.21 -8.33 4.10
N LEU A 27 -3.81 -7.72 2.99
CA LEU A 27 -3.88 -8.37 1.70
C LEU A 27 -2.69 -9.35 1.55
N PRO A 28 -2.73 -10.27 0.57
CA PRO A 28 -1.55 -11.06 0.21
C PRO A 28 -0.33 -10.18 0.00
N SER A 29 0.85 -10.71 0.36
CA SER A 29 2.11 -10.05 0.05
C SER A 29 2.29 -9.98 -1.47
N LEU A 30 2.61 -8.80 -1.96
CA LEU A 30 2.99 -8.55 -3.34
C LEU A 30 4.48 -8.80 -3.48
N LYS A 31 4.86 -9.62 -4.45
CA LYS A 31 6.25 -9.78 -4.89
C LYS A 31 6.36 -9.29 -6.33
N ILE A 32 6.91 -8.11 -6.51
CA ILE A 32 6.91 -7.37 -7.77
C ILE A 32 8.27 -7.54 -8.44
N ASN A 33 8.29 -7.82 -9.74
CA ASN A 33 9.53 -8.02 -10.51
C ASN A 33 10.42 -6.75 -10.53
N GLN A 34 9.82 -5.56 -10.47
CA GLN A 34 10.48 -4.26 -10.44
C GLN A 34 10.37 -3.59 -9.04
N PRO A 35 11.41 -2.91 -8.55
CA PRO A 35 11.38 -2.27 -7.24
C PRO A 35 10.63 -0.93 -7.27
N ASN A 36 10.28 -0.43 -6.08
CA ASN A 36 9.81 0.93 -5.82
C ASN A 36 8.56 1.34 -6.61
N GLN A 37 7.66 0.39 -6.83
CA GLN A 37 6.42 0.61 -7.57
C GLN A 37 5.39 1.39 -6.75
N VAL A 38 4.51 2.11 -7.44
CA VAL A 38 3.31 2.68 -6.83
C VAL A 38 2.31 1.55 -6.59
N VAL A 39 1.78 1.47 -5.38
CA VAL A 39 0.71 0.55 -5.00
C VAL A 39 -0.47 1.38 -4.51
N GLN A 40 -1.62 1.21 -5.15
CA GLN A 40 -2.89 1.77 -4.72
C GLN A 40 -3.84 0.64 -4.30
N VAL A 41 -4.45 0.83 -3.13
CA VAL A 41 -5.43 -0.10 -2.56
C VAL A 41 -6.80 0.57 -2.57
N VAL A 42 -7.78 -0.08 -3.18
CA VAL A 42 -9.16 0.40 -3.30
C VAL A 42 -10.09 -0.60 -2.64
N GLU A 43 -10.95 -0.16 -1.73
CA GLU A 43 -12.02 -1.00 -1.16
C GLU A 43 -13.14 -1.14 -2.19
N GLU A 44 -13.50 -2.37 -2.56
CA GLU A 44 -14.43 -2.59 -3.67
C GLU A 44 -15.87 -2.27 -3.31
N LYS A 45 -16.25 -2.38 -2.03
CA LYS A 45 -17.61 -2.11 -1.56
C LYS A 45 -17.98 -0.62 -1.72
N SER A 46 -17.07 0.27 -1.35
CA SER A 46 -17.27 1.72 -1.39
C SER A 46 -16.72 2.35 -2.67
N GLY A 47 -15.75 1.70 -3.32
CA GLY A 47 -14.96 2.28 -4.40
C GLY A 47 -13.90 3.26 -3.90
N GLU A 48 -13.72 3.39 -2.58
CA GLU A 48 -12.79 4.36 -2.00
C GLU A 48 -11.33 3.90 -2.09
N VAL A 49 -10.45 4.84 -2.42
CA VAL A 49 -9.01 4.65 -2.32
C VAL A 49 -8.62 4.69 -0.84
N VAL A 50 -8.20 3.54 -0.31
CA VAL A 50 -7.72 3.42 1.08
C VAL A 50 -6.39 4.17 1.24
N TYR A 51 -5.47 3.96 0.29
CA TYR A 51 -4.23 4.71 0.14
C TYR A 51 -3.56 4.44 -1.21
N THR A 52 -2.61 5.31 -1.55
CA THR A 52 -1.66 5.14 -2.65
C THR A 52 -0.27 5.47 -2.14
N LEU A 53 0.67 4.53 -2.28
CA LEU A 53 2.03 4.65 -1.74
C LEU A 53 3.06 4.18 -2.75
N ARG A 54 4.22 4.83 -2.81
CA ARG A 54 5.41 4.25 -3.44
C ARG A 54 6.10 3.36 -2.43
N ILE A 55 6.08 2.05 -2.68
CA ILE A 55 6.70 1.08 -1.77
C ILE A 55 8.22 1.19 -1.82
N VAL A 56 8.91 0.66 -0.82
CA VAL A 56 10.37 0.51 -0.84
C VAL A 56 10.70 -0.96 -1.15
N GLY A 57 11.53 -1.19 -2.17
CA GLY A 57 11.92 -2.54 -2.59
C GLY A 57 10.87 -3.23 -3.48
N LYS A 58 10.88 -4.57 -3.47
CA LYS A 58 10.07 -5.44 -4.35
C LYS A 58 8.95 -6.19 -3.64
N ASP A 59 8.96 -6.17 -2.31
CA ASP A 59 8.03 -6.92 -1.47
C ASP A 59 7.21 -5.94 -0.63
N PHE A 60 5.89 -6.06 -0.70
CA PHE A 60 5.00 -5.20 0.08
C PHE A 60 3.75 -5.97 0.49
N ARG A 61 3.37 -5.90 1.77
CA ARG A 61 2.14 -6.50 2.28
C ARG A 61 1.17 -5.39 2.69
N PRO A 62 0.14 -5.10 1.87
CA PRO A 62 -0.81 -4.04 2.19
C PRO A 62 -1.60 -4.37 3.46
N LYS A 63 -1.61 -3.46 4.44
CA LYS A 63 -2.55 -3.51 5.56
C LYS A 63 -3.86 -2.84 5.16
N VAL A 64 -4.97 -3.28 5.73
CA VAL A 64 -6.31 -2.73 5.48
C VAL A 64 -7.09 -2.57 6.79
N PHE A 65 -8.06 -1.66 6.77
CA PHE A 65 -8.74 -1.16 7.98
C PHE A 65 -10.20 -1.62 8.10
N SER A 66 -10.67 -2.42 7.14
CA SER A 66 -11.99 -3.05 7.15
C SER A 66 -11.88 -4.48 6.59
N LYS A 67 -12.86 -5.33 6.91
CA LYS A 67 -13.00 -6.64 6.27
C LYS A 67 -13.64 -6.46 4.90
N GLY A 68 -13.24 -7.25 3.91
CA GLY A 68 -13.87 -7.24 2.59
C GLY A 68 -12.90 -7.55 1.46
N THR A 69 -13.32 -7.19 0.25
CA THR A 69 -12.53 -7.31 -0.98
C THR A 69 -11.96 -5.98 -1.42
N TYR A 70 -10.80 -6.08 -2.05
CA TYR A 70 -10.01 -4.94 -2.48
C TYR A 70 -9.51 -5.14 -3.91
N THR A 71 -9.39 -4.04 -4.63
CA THR A 71 -8.62 -3.97 -5.85
C THR A 71 -7.24 -3.38 -5.53
N ILE A 72 -6.19 -4.07 -5.99
CA ILE A 72 -4.81 -3.59 -5.90
C ILE A 72 -4.36 -3.16 -7.29
N ASN A 73 -3.89 -1.92 -7.38
CA ASN A 73 -3.25 -1.39 -8.57
C ASN A 73 -1.75 -1.28 -8.30
N VAL A 74 -0.93 -1.81 -9.21
CA VAL A 74 0.53 -1.80 -9.09
C VAL A 74 1.12 -1.16 -10.34
N GLY A 75 2.05 -0.23 -10.18
CA GLY A 75 2.67 0.52 -11.28
C GLY A 75 1.93 1.82 -11.61
N GLU A 76 2.37 2.50 -12.65
CA GLU A 76 1.95 3.85 -13.04
C GLU A 76 1.96 4.02 -14.56
N GLY A 77 1.17 4.96 -15.08
CA GLY A 77 1.06 5.18 -16.53
C GLY A 77 0.49 3.97 -17.29
N SER A 78 1.13 3.62 -18.41
CA SER A 78 0.78 2.45 -19.23
C SER A 78 1.15 1.12 -18.57
N GLU A 79 2.16 1.12 -17.70
CA GLU A 79 2.67 -0.06 -17.00
C GLU A 79 1.94 -0.27 -15.66
N ARG A 80 0.59 -0.32 -15.71
CA ARG A 80 -0.26 -0.53 -14.53
C ARG A 80 -0.94 -1.89 -14.58
N LYS A 81 -0.70 -2.72 -13.56
CA LYS A 81 -1.42 -3.98 -13.32
C LYS A 81 -2.57 -3.78 -12.34
N VAL A 82 -3.74 -4.33 -12.68
CA VAL A 82 -4.93 -4.31 -11.81
C VAL A 82 -5.24 -5.72 -11.34
N ILE A 83 -5.38 -5.90 -10.03
CA ILE A 83 -5.68 -7.18 -9.39
C ILE A 83 -6.96 -6.98 -8.56
N LYS A 84 -8.08 -7.54 -9.03
CA LYS A 84 -9.40 -7.40 -8.40
C LYS A 84 -9.74 -8.55 -7.47
N ASN A 85 -10.78 -8.38 -6.66
CA ASN A 85 -11.37 -9.38 -5.77
C ASN A 85 -10.36 -9.95 -4.76
N VAL A 86 -9.43 -9.12 -4.28
CA VAL A 86 -8.41 -9.53 -3.31
C VAL A 86 -9.00 -9.47 -1.90
N GLN A 87 -9.20 -10.63 -1.29
CA GLN A 87 -9.75 -10.76 0.06
C GLN A 87 -8.75 -10.30 1.12
N ALA A 88 -9.25 -9.58 2.12
CA ALA A 88 -8.51 -9.34 3.36
C ALA A 88 -8.31 -10.65 4.14
N LEU A 89 -7.08 -10.86 4.60
CA LEU A 89 -6.65 -12.05 5.32
C LEU A 89 -6.24 -11.70 6.75
N PRO A 90 -6.39 -12.63 7.71
CA PRO A 90 -5.77 -12.50 9.02
C PRO A 90 -4.25 -12.34 8.92
N LEU A 91 -3.64 -11.69 9.91
CA LEU A 91 -2.18 -11.46 9.95
C LEU A 91 -1.36 -12.75 9.81
N ALA A 92 -1.82 -13.83 10.46
CA ALA A 92 -1.14 -15.14 10.47
C ALA A 92 -1.13 -15.83 9.09
N THR A 93 -2.09 -15.51 8.21
CA THR A 93 -2.20 -16.14 6.90
C THR A 93 -1.15 -15.58 5.95
N LYS A 94 -0.24 -16.43 5.49
CA LYS A 94 0.77 -16.07 4.49
C LYS A 94 0.28 -16.47 3.10
N LYS A 95 0.01 -15.49 2.25
CA LYS A 95 -0.28 -15.67 0.82
C LYS A 95 0.52 -14.65 0.04
N THR A 96 1.02 -15.05 -1.12
CA THR A 96 1.84 -14.19 -1.98
C THR A 96 1.23 -14.13 -3.37
N ILE A 97 1.25 -12.94 -3.98
CA ILE A 97 0.91 -12.72 -5.38
C ILE A 97 2.18 -12.21 -6.07
N LYS A 98 2.61 -12.90 -7.12
CA LYS A 98 3.67 -12.40 -8.01
C LYS A 98 3.05 -11.40 -8.97
N VAL A 99 3.71 -10.26 -9.14
CA VAL A 99 3.27 -9.20 -10.05
C VAL A 99 4.39 -8.93 -11.03
N ASP A 100 4.14 -9.27 -12.29
CA ASP A 100 5.02 -8.96 -13.40
C ASP A 100 4.46 -7.72 -14.09
N LEU A 101 5.22 -6.63 -13.95
CA LEU A 101 5.08 -5.37 -14.70
C LEU A 101 6.00 -5.43 -15.91
#